data_AF-A0A1I3BU14-F1
#
_entry.id   AF-A0A1I3BU14-F1
#
_cell.length_a   1.000
_cell.length_b   1.000
_cell.length_c   1.000
_cell.angle_alpha   90.00
_cell.angle_beta   90.00
_cell.angle_gamma   90.00
#
_symmetry.space_group_name_H-M   'P 1'
#
loop_
_entity.id
_entity.type
_entity.pdbx_description
1 polymer ?
#
loop_
_entity_poly.entity_id
_entity_poly.type
_entity_poly.pdbx_seq_one_letter_code
_entity_poly.pdbx_strand_id
1 'polypeptide(L)'
;MNGRKTLVYYLGKARSVTVTKITFLFSFVWLFVLAFLGLAPWTVLLLVVLLPKSWKNLQAYFHVQDKQKTFPIVLKALGGIMIWYPVLYCVGSFLPALF
;
A
#
# COMPACT_ATOMS: atom_id res chain seq x y z
N MET A 1 -0.87 -13.44 28.88
CA MET A 1 -0.11 -13.65 27.61
C MET A 1 -1.10 -14.13 26.54
N ASN A 2 -1.54 -13.26 25.62
CA ASN A 2 -2.75 -13.47 24.80
C ASN A 2 -2.64 -14.43 23.59
N GLY A 3 -1.70 -15.37 23.53
CA GLY A 3 -1.65 -16.41 22.46
C GLY A 3 -1.63 -15.92 21.00
N ARG A 4 -1.53 -14.60 20.75
CA ARG A 4 -1.76 -14.00 19.44
C ARG A 4 -0.51 -14.16 18.58
N LYS A 5 -0.55 -15.17 17.72
CA LYS A 5 0.48 -15.46 16.73
C LYS A 5 0.39 -14.46 15.57
N THR A 6 1.19 -13.39 15.61
CA THR A 6 1.26 -12.41 14.50
C THR A 6 2.44 -12.69 13.56
N LEU A 7 2.47 -12.04 12.40
CA LEU A 7 3.58 -12.16 11.44
C LEU A 7 4.96 -11.96 12.10
N VAL A 8 5.06 -10.98 13.02
CA VAL A 8 6.28 -10.68 13.79
C VAL A 8 6.68 -11.82 14.72
N TYR A 9 5.72 -12.58 15.25
CA TYR A 9 5.99 -13.73 16.10
C TYR A 9 6.64 -14.88 15.28
N TYR A 10 6.21 -15.10 14.04
CA TYR A 10 6.73 -16.19 13.20
C TYR A 10 8.03 -15.83 12.45
N LEU A 11 8.12 -14.62 11.90
CA LEU A 11 9.25 -14.21 11.05
C LEU A 11 10.29 -13.36 11.78
N GLY A 12 9.95 -12.83 12.95
CA GLY A 12 10.76 -11.83 13.63
C GLY A 12 10.56 -10.42 13.07
N LYS A 13 11.13 -9.45 13.78
CA LYS A 13 10.91 -8.01 13.58
C LYS A 13 11.41 -7.52 12.21
N ALA A 14 12.65 -7.85 11.85
CA ALA A 14 13.28 -7.41 10.59
C ALA A 14 12.59 -8.00 9.36
N ARG A 15 12.34 -9.31 9.33
CA ARG A 15 11.69 -9.97 8.19
C ARG A 15 10.25 -9.49 7.99
N SER A 16 9.55 -9.16 9.07
CA SER A 16 8.20 -8.57 8.98
C SER A 16 8.20 -7.19 8.33
N VAL A 17 9.23 -6.35 8.59
CA VAL A 17 9.40 -5.09 7.86
C VAL A 17 9.59 -5.35 6.38
N THR A 18 10.44 -6.31 6.03
CA THR A 18 10.71 -6.66 4.63
C THR A 18 9.46 -7.11 3.91
N VAL A 19 8.64 -7.97 4.53
CA VAL A 19 7.35 -8.38 3.95
C VAL A 19 6.45 -7.17 3.74
N THR A 20 6.30 -6.28 4.73
CA THR A 20 5.49 -5.06 4.58
C THR A 20 6.00 -4.15 3.46
N LYS A 21 7.33 -4.00 3.29
CA LYS A 21 7.94 -3.24 2.18
C LYS A 21 7.59 -3.84 0.83
N ILE A 22 7.76 -5.17 0.70
CA ILE A 22 7.51 -5.89 -0.54
C ILE A 22 6.03 -5.81 -0.89
N THR A 23 5.13 -6.08 0.05
CA THR A 23 3.68 -5.98 -0.18
C THR A 23 3.28 -4.56 -0.60
N PHE A 24 3.83 -3.53 0.06
CA PHE A 24 3.55 -2.15 -0.29
C PHE A 24 3.98 -1.81 -1.72
N LEU A 25 5.21 -2.17 -2.12
CA LEU A 25 5.69 -1.95 -3.49
C LEU A 25 4.93 -2.79 -4.52
N PHE A 26 4.64 -4.04 -4.18
CA PHE A 26 3.87 -4.96 -5.01
C PHE A 26 2.50 -4.40 -5.34
N SER A 27 1.82 -3.74 -4.40
CA SER A 27 0.53 -3.09 -4.66
C SER A 27 0.61 -2.07 -5.80
N PHE A 28 1.69 -1.30 -5.92
CA PHE A 28 1.84 -0.34 -7.02
C PHE A 28 2.19 -1.01 -8.35
N VAL A 29 3.06 -2.03 -8.33
CA VAL A 29 3.37 -2.83 -9.52
C VAL A 29 2.09 -3.48 -10.06
N TRP A 30 1.23 -3.98 -9.17
CA TRP A 30 -0.04 -4.60 -9.52
C TRP A 30 -1.01 -3.63 -10.21
N LEU A 31 -0.99 -2.33 -9.86
CA LEU A 31 -1.80 -1.33 -10.55
C LEU A 31 -1.44 -1.23 -12.04
N PHE A 32 -0.16 -1.28 -12.38
CA PHE A 32 0.28 -1.28 -13.78
C PHE A 32 -0.22 -2.53 -14.50
N VAL A 33 -0.09 -3.70 -13.88
CA VAL A 33 -0.60 -4.96 -14.44
C VAL A 33 -2.09 -4.85 -14.74
N LEU A 34 -2.91 -4.39 -13.79
CA LEU A 34 -4.35 -4.24 -13.98
C LEU A 34 -4.71 -3.26 -15.12
N ALA A 35 -4.02 -2.12 -15.21
CA ALA A 35 -4.26 -1.14 -16.26
C ALA A 35 -3.86 -1.68 -17.65
N PHE A 36 -2.69 -2.33 -17.76
CA PHE A 36 -2.22 -2.91 -19.04
C PHE A 36 -3.09 -4.08 -19.53
N LEU A 37 -3.70 -4.84 -18.63
CA LEU A 37 -4.65 -5.91 -18.96
C LEU A 37 -6.07 -5.38 -19.29
N GLY A 38 -6.31 -4.06 -19.21
CA GLY A 38 -7.64 -3.48 -19.40
C GLY A 38 -8.65 -3.83 -18.29
N LEU A 39 -8.16 -4.32 -17.14
CA LEU A 39 -9.00 -4.71 -15.99
C LEU A 39 -9.29 -3.52 -15.07
N ALA A 40 -8.56 -2.43 -15.22
CA ALA A 40 -8.77 -1.20 -14.48
C ALA A 40 -8.49 0.01 -15.40
N PRO A 41 -9.18 1.15 -15.19
CA PRO A 41 -8.94 2.34 -15.98
C PRO A 41 -7.56 2.92 -15.68
N TRP A 42 -6.96 3.58 -16.69
CA TRP A 42 -5.65 4.23 -16.57
C TRP A 42 -5.59 5.28 -15.44
N THR A 43 -6.74 5.80 -14.99
CA THR A 43 -6.85 6.72 -13.84
C THR A 43 -6.27 6.15 -12.55
N VAL A 44 -6.32 4.83 -12.35
CA VAL A 44 -5.78 4.18 -11.14
C VAL A 44 -4.26 4.36 -11.02
N LEU A 45 -3.55 4.62 -12.12
CA LEU A 45 -2.11 4.86 -12.09
C LEU A 45 -1.74 6.18 -11.38
N LEU A 46 -2.69 7.11 -11.21
CA LEU A 46 -2.48 8.33 -10.41
C LEU A 46 -2.18 8.01 -8.95
N LEU A 47 -2.55 6.83 -8.44
CA LEU A 47 -2.13 6.37 -7.11
C LEU A 47 -0.62 6.32 -6.94
N VAL A 48 0.16 6.13 -8.02
CA VAL A 48 1.62 6.10 -7.95
C VAL A 48 2.20 7.40 -7.41
N VAL A 49 1.47 8.53 -7.54
CA VAL A 49 1.86 9.82 -6.94
C VAL A 49 1.90 9.76 -5.41
N LEU A 50 1.13 8.87 -4.77
CA LEU A 50 1.16 8.66 -3.32
C LEU A 50 2.40 7.88 -2.88
N LEU A 51 3.07 7.15 -3.78
CA LEU A 51 4.24 6.34 -3.46
C LEU A 51 5.38 7.14 -2.82
N PRO A 52 5.92 8.24 -3.40
CA PRO A 52 7.04 8.97 -2.81
C PRO A 52 6.70 9.55 -1.43
N LYS A 53 5.48 10.06 -1.25
CA LYS A 53 5.02 10.64 0.04
C LYS A 53 4.90 9.55 1.10
N SER A 54 4.23 8.44 0.78
CA SER A 54 4.05 7.32 1.69
C SER A 54 5.37 6.62 2.00
N TRP A 55 6.27 6.49 1.03
CA TRP A 55 7.59 5.88 1.22
C TRP A 55 8.45 6.67 2.20
N LYS A 56 8.51 8.00 2.07
CA LYS A 56 9.21 8.88 3.02
C LYS A 56 8.66 8.72 4.44
N ASN A 57 7.34 8.67 4.59
CA ASN A 57 6.71 8.49 5.90
C ASN A 57 7.01 7.09 6.49
N LEU A 58 7.01 6.05 5.66
CA LEU A 58 7.30 4.68 6.06
C LEU A 58 8.77 4.46 6.45
N GLN A 59 9.70 5.33 6.04
CA GLN A 59 11.10 5.24 6.50
C GLN A 59 11.22 5.30 8.03
N ALA A 60 10.39 6.12 8.69
CA ALA A 60 10.36 6.18 10.16
C ALA A 60 9.94 4.82 10.77
N TYR A 61 8.99 4.12 10.15
CA TYR A 61 8.59 2.77 10.55
C TYR A 61 9.68 1.73 10.26
N PHE A 62 10.42 1.87 9.16
CA PHE A 62 11.49 0.94 8.79
C PHE A 62 12.68 1.01 9.74
N HIS A 63 12.93 2.19 10.32
CA HIS A 63 14.04 2.40 11.24
C HIS A 63 13.64 2.10 12.70
N VAL A 64 12.48 2.60 13.13
CA VAL A 64 11.98 2.43 14.49
C VAL A 64 10.57 1.87 14.45
N GLN A 65 10.42 0.59 14.75
CA GLN A 65 9.08 -0.01 14.88
C GLN A 65 8.60 0.09 16.32
N ASP A 66 8.13 1.27 16.69
CA ASP A 66 7.35 1.50 17.89
C ASP A 66 5.86 1.30 17.56
N LYS A 67 5.20 0.34 18.23
CA LYS A 67 3.82 -0.04 17.93
C LYS A 67 2.82 1.11 18.13
N GLN A 68 3.10 2.07 19.01
CA GLN A 68 2.21 3.20 19.26
C GLN A 68 2.43 4.33 18.27
N LYS A 69 3.70 4.61 17.94
CA LYS A 69 4.03 5.78 17.10
C LYS A 69 4.07 5.49 15.60
N THR A 70 4.60 4.34 15.22
CA THR A 70 4.93 4.06 13.81
C THR A 70 3.91 3.19 13.10
N PHE A 71 3.10 2.44 13.85
CA PHE A 71 2.03 1.62 13.28
C PHE A 71 0.91 2.47 12.63
N PRO A 72 0.45 3.59 13.23
CA PRO A 72 -0.50 4.48 12.57
C PRO A 72 0.00 5.05 11.24
N ILE A 73 1.32 5.19 11.05
CA ILE A 73 1.90 5.66 9.79
C ILE A 73 1.68 4.64 8.68
N VAL A 74 1.90 3.37 8.97
CA VAL A 74 1.63 2.25 8.04
C VAL A 74 0.14 2.19 7.71
N LEU A 75 -0.73 2.30 8.72
CA LEU A 75 -2.17 2.29 8.53
C LEU A 75 -2.65 3.46 7.66
N LYS A 76 -2.10 4.67 7.84
CA LYS A 76 -2.42 5.82 6.98
C LYS A 76 -1.98 5.60 5.54
N ALA A 77 -0.79 5.04 5.32
CA ALA A 77 -0.29 4.76 3.97
C ALA A 77 -1.15 3.70 3.26
N LEU A 78 -1.43 2.58 3.92
CA LEU A 78 -2.24 1.49 3.37
C LEU A 78 -3.71 1.91 3.21
N GLY A 79 -4.29 2.53 4.24
CA GLY A 79 -5.67 3.03 4.20
C GLY A 79 -5.87 4.09 3.11
N GLY A 80 -4.86 4.93 2.86
CA GLY A 80 -4.88 5.87 1.72
C GLY A 80 -5.02 5.15 0.39
N ILE A 81 -4.27 4.07 0.16
CA ILE A 81 -4.38 3.26 -1.08
C ILE A 81 -5.79 2.65 -1.17
N MET A 82 -6.31 2.08 -0.09
CA MET A 82 -7.62 1.43 -0.07
C MET A 82 -8.78 2.40 -0.32
N ILE A 83 -8.64 3.67 0.06
CA ILE A 83 -9.66 4.70 -0.19
C ILE A 83 -9.53 5.28 -1.60
N TRP A 84 -8.31 5.64 -2.02
CA TRP A 84 -8.10 6.31 -3.31
C TRP A 84 -8.28 5.37 -4.51
N TYR A 85 -8.01 4.08 -4.36
CA TYR A 85 -8.21 3.09 -5.43
C TYR A 85 -9.65 3.03 -5.96
N PRO A 86 -10.67 2.71 -5.14
CA PRO A 86 -12.04 2.66 -5.63
C PRO A 86 -12.52 4.02 -6.13
N VAL A 87 -12.07 5.14 -5.54
CA VAL A 87 -12.41 6.48 -6.02
C VAL A 87 -11.89 6.71 -7.45
N LEU A 88 -10.60 6.46 -7.70
CA LEU A 88 -10.01 6.61 -9.02
C LEU A 88 -10.57 5.63 -10.03
N TYR A 89 -10.84 4.39 -9.60
CA TYR A 89 -11.47 3.37 -10.43
C TYR A 89 -12.88 3.80 -10.87
N CYS A 90 -13.71 4.26 -9.93
CA CYS A 90 -15.06 4.76 -10.23
C CYS A 90 -14.99 5.93 -11.21
N VAL A 91 -14.14 6.94 -10.96
CA VAL A 91 -13.96 8.09 -11.86
C VAL A 91 -13.56 7.64 -13.26
N GLY A 92 -12.61 6.71 -13.38
CA GLY A 92 -12.20 6.17 -14.68
C GLY A 92 -13.28 5.36 -15.39
N SER A 93 -14.15 4.69 -14.64
CA SER A 93 -15.28 3.93 -15.20
C SER A 93 -16.35 4.81 -15.87
N PHE A 94 -16.46 6.08 -15.47
CA PHE A 94 -17.33 7.04 -16.15
C PHE A 94 -16.69 7.66 -17.41
N LEU A 95 -15.41 7.40 -17.66
CA LEU A 95 -14.64 7.93 -18.78
C LEU A 95 -14.16 6.77 -19.67
N PRO A 96 -15.01 6.24 -20.57
CA PRO A 96 -14.71 5.03 -21.35
C PRO A 96 -13.47 5.16 -22.26
N ALA A 97 -13.01 6.38 -22.53
CA ALA A 97 -11.75 6.64 -23.25
C ALA A 97 -10.48 6.29 -22.44
N LEU A 98 -10.62 5.95 -21.15
CA LEU A 98 -9.51 5.65 -20.23
C LEU A 98 -9.43 4.16 -19.87
N PHE A 99 -10.02 3.28 -20.69
CA PHE A 99 -9.90 1.83 -20.62
C PHE A 99 -9.10 1.29 -21.80
#